data_AF-A0A9E6XYW4-F1
#
_entry.id   AF-A0A9E6XYW4-F1
#
_cell.length_a   1.000
_cell.length_b   1.000
_cell.length_c   1.000
_cell.angle_alpha   90.00
_cell.angle_beta   90.00
_cell.angle_gamma   90.00
#
_symmetry.space_group_name_H-M   'P 1'
#
loop_
_entity.id
_entity.type
_entity.pdbx_description
1 polymer ?
#
loop_
_entity_poly.entity_id
_entity_poly.type
_entity_poly.pdbx_seq_one_letter_code
_entity_poly.pdbx_strand_id
1 'polypeptide(L)' 'MNDLDRLIERLDRAAEQLRSGELSADAAATLVEDCAALAAQAGSELDRRAREAAGEPPPPGQGALL' A
#
# COMPACT_ATOMS: atom_id res chain seq x y z
N MET A 1 -4.19 -12.34 -9.72
CA MET A 1 -3.85 -11.65 -8.46
C MET A 1 -3.61 -10.19 -8.78
N ASN A 2 -4.42 -9.30 -8.22
CA ASN A 2 -4.39 -7.86 -8.55
C ASN A 2 -3.32 -7.12 -7.71
N ASP A 3 -3.02 -5.85 -8.02
CA ASP A 3 -1.92 -5.13 -7.35
C ASP A 3 -2.16 -4.90 -5.85
N LEU A 4 -3.42 -4.69 -5.43
CA LEU A 4 -3.78 -4.58 -4.02
C LEU A 4 -3.54 -5.91 -3.27
N ASP A 5 -3.90 -7.04 -3.87
CA ASP A 5 -3.64 -8.36 -3.28
C ASP A 5 -2.13 -8.57 -3.03
N ARG A 6 -1.29 -8.17 -4.00
CA ARG A 6 0.17 -8.24 -3.88
C ARG A 6 0.72 -7.34 -2.77
N LEU A 7 0.13 -6.16 -2.57
CA LEU A 7 0.52 -5.25 -1.50
C LEU A 7 0.14 -5.82 -0.12
N ILE A 8 -1.04 -6.43 -0.01
CA ILE A 8 -1.51 -7.09 1.22
C ILE A 8 -0.60 -8.26 1.59
N GLU A 9 -0.29 -9.16 0.65
CA GLU A 9 0.61 -10.30 0.92
C GLU A 9 2.00 -9.87 1.40
N ARG A 10 2.55 -8.78 0.82
CA ARG A 10 3.83 -8.23 1.26
C ARG A 10 3.75 -7.66 2.67
N LEU A 11 2.65 -6.99 3.00
CA LEU A 11 2.41 -6.44 4.34
C LEU A 11 2.28 -7.56 5.38
N ASP A 12 1.53 -8.61 5.08
CA ASP A 12 1.35 -9.77 5.96
C ASP A 12 2.68 -10.45 6.25
N ARG A 13 3.50 -10.68 5.21
CA ARG A 13 4.83 -11.29 5.37
C ARG A 13 5.78 -10.42 6.20
N ALA A 14 5.71 -9.10 6.07
CA ALA A 14 6.51 -8.19 6.88
C ALA A 14 6.04 -8.18 8.34
N ALA A 15 4.72 -8.20 8.57
CA ALA A 15 4.14 -8.29 9.91
C ALA A 15 4.47 -9.63 10.61
N GLU A 16 4.49 -10.75 9.88
CA GLU A 16 4.94 -12.04 10.40
C GLU A 16 6.40 -12.02 10.85
N GLN A 17 7.28 -11.42 10.04
CA GLN A 17 8.69 -11.26 10.40
C GLN A 17 8.87 -10.39 11.64
N LEU A 18 8.13 -9.29 11.78
CA LEU A 18 8.14 -8.46 12.99
C LEU A 18 7.67 -9.25 14.23
N ARG A 19 6.59 -10.03 14.09
CA ARG A 19 6.04 -10.85 15.18
C ARG A 19 6.94 -12.02 15.58
N SER A 20 7.83 -12.46 14.69
CA SER A 20 8.80 -13.52 15.01
C SER A 20 9.72 -13.14 16.18
N GLY A 21 10.02 -11.84 16.34
CA GLY A 21 10.95 -11.36 17.36
C GLY A 21 12.43 -11.68 17.08
N GLU A 22 12.75 -12.30 15.95
CA GLU A 22 14.11 -12.74 15.58
C GLU A 22 14.94 -11.61 14.93
N LEU A 23 14.36 -10.43 14.74
CA LEU A 23 14.99 -9.28 14.10
C LEU A 23 15.76 -8.44 15.13
N SER A 24 16.91 -7.92 14.71
CA SER A 24 17.58 -6.85 15.46
C SER A 24 16.70 -5.59 15.47
N ALA A 25 16.93 -4.68 16.43
CA ALA A 25 16.17 -3.44 16.53
C ALA A 25 16.25 -2.58 15.24
N ASP A 26 17.42 -2.52 14.61
CA ASP A 26 17.64 -1.78 13.36
C ASP A 26 16.92 -2.42 12.17
N ALA A 27 16.98 -3.75 12.06
CA ALA A 27 16.25 -4.49 11.03
C ALA A 27 14.74 -4.39 11.21
N ALA A 28 14.26 -4.42 12.46
CA ALA A 28 12.85 -4.22 12.79
C ALA A 28 12.39 -2.79 12.45
N ALA A 29 13.20 -1.77 12.73
CA ALA A 29 12.88 -0.39 12.38
C ALA A 29 12.73 -0.21 10.85
N THR A 30 13.71 -0.72 10.09
CA THR A 30 13.66 -0.72 8.62
C THR A 30 12.41 -1.42 8.11
N LEU A 31 12.07 -2.60 8.67
CA LEU A 31 10.90 -3.37 8.25
C LEU A 31 9.57 -2.67 8.60
N VAL A 32 9.51 -1.91 9.69
CA VAL A 32 8.34 -1.09 10.04
C VAL A 32 8.18 0.07 9.05
N GLU A 33 9.27 0.71 8.62
CA GLU A 33 9.22 1.76 7.59
C GLU A 33 8.73 1.20 6.25
N ASP A 34 9.22 0.03 5.85
CA ASP A 34 8.76 -0.67 4.66
C ASP A 34 7.26 -1.02 4.75
N CYS A 35 6.79 -1.49 5.91
CA CYS A 35 5.37 -1.71 6.18
C CYS A 35 4.54 -0.43 6.00
N ALA A 36 5.01 0.71 6.52
CA ALA A 36 4.32 1.98 6.39
C ALA A 36 4.23 2.43 4.91
N ALA A 37 5.31 2.25 4.14
CA ALA A 37 5.32 2.54 2.71
C ALA A 37 4.33 1.65 1.92
N LEU A 38 4.30 0.35 2.23
CA LEU A 38 3.36 -0.61 1.63
C LEU A 38 1.90 -0.26 1.96
N ALA A 39 1.62 0.10 3.21
CA ALA A 39 0.28 0.50 3.65
C ALA A 39 -0.19 1.77 2.92
N ALA A 40 0.69 2.76 2.74
CA ALA A 40 0.38 3.98 2.00
C ALA A 40 0.05 3.70 0.53
N GLN A 41 0.81 2.78 -0.11
CA GLN A 41 0.54 2.33 -1.48
C GLN A 41 -0.81 1.62 -1.58
N ALA A 42 -1.10 0.70 -0.65
CA ALA A 42 -2.37 -0.04 -0.63
C ALA A 42 -3.56 0.91 -0.41
N GLY A 43 -3.42 1.89 0.47
CA GLY A 43 -4.44 2.92 0.70
C GLY A 43 -4.71 3.77 -0.54
N SER A 44 -3.65 4.18 -1.24
CA SER A 44 -3.76 4.96 -2.49
C SER A 44 -4.43 4.14 -3.60
N GLU A 45 -4.09 2.87 -3.71
CA GLU A 45 -4.71 1.95 -4.67
C GLU A 45 -6.19 1.71 -4.37
N LEU A 46 -6.53 1.55 -3.09
CA LEU A 46 -7.91 1.38 -2.64
C LEU A 46 -8.74 2.64 -2.92
N ASP A 47 -8.21 3.83 -2.62
CA ASP A 47 -8.87 5.11 -2.91
C ASP A 47 -9.12 5.30 -4.41
N ARG A 48 -8.11 5.01 -5.24
CA ARG A 48 -8.24 5.05 -6.70
C ARG A 48 -9.39 4.17 -7.19
N ARG A 49 -9.41 2.91 -6.75
CA ARG A 49 -10.48 1.96 -7.12
C ARG A 49 -11.85 2.40 -6.62
N ALA A 50 -11.93 2.99 -5.43
CA ALA A 50 -13.18 3.50 -4.89
C ALA A 50 -13.75 4.64 -5.75
N ARG A 51 -12.91 5.58 -6.20
CA ARG A 51 -13.31 6.66 -7.10
C ARG A 51 -13.74 6.17 -8.47
N GLU A 52 -12.98 5.22 -9.04
CA GLU A 52 -13.32 4.56 -10.31
C GLU A 52 -14.68 3.84 -10.22
N ALA A 53 -14.91 3.09 -9.14
CA ALA A 53 -16.18 2.39 -8.91
C ALA A 53 -17.36 3.34 -8.68
N ALA A 54 -17.13 4.50 -8.08
CA ALA A 54 -18.14 5.55 -7.91
C ALA A 54 -18.49 6.29 -9.21
N GLY A 55 -17.72 6.08 -10.30
CA GLY A 55 -17.87 6.80 -11.55
C GLY A 55 -17.57 8.30 -11.42
N GLU A 56 -16.79 8.68 -10.40
CA GLU A 56 -16.50 10.09 -10.12
C GLU A 56 -15.53 10.62 -11.18
N PRO A 57 -15.90 11.67 -11.95
CA PRO A 57 -15.01 12.23 -12.95
C PRO A 57 -13.75 12.76 -12.26
N PRO A 58 -12.56 12.65 -12.90
CA PRO A 58 -11.33 13.18 -12.32
C PRO A 58 -11.50 14.66 -12.00
N PRO A 59 -10.89 15.16 -10.91
CA PRO A 59 -11.04 16.56 -10.51
C PRO A 59 -10.67 17.50 -11.66
N PRO A 60 -11.40 18.61 -11.83
CA PRO A 60 -11.20 19.53 -12.95
C PRO A 60 -9.74 20.01 -12.97
N GLY A 61 -9.08 19.85 -14.12
CA GLY A 61 -7.63 20.12 -14.29
C GLY A 61 -6.75 18.87 -14.46
N GLN A 62 -7.30 17.66 -14.25
CA GLN A 62 -6.64 16.38 -14.58
C GLN A 62 -7.22 15.70 -15.84
N GLY A 63 -7.99 16.43 -16.64
CA GLY A 63 -8.41 15.97 -17.97
C GLY A 63 -7.22 15.99 -18.92
N ALA A 64 -7.05 14.92 -19.70
CA ALA A 64 -6.00 14.77 -20.70
C ALA A 64 -5.74 16.08 -21.44
N LEU A 65 -4.50 16.55 -21.41
CA LEU A 65 -4.02 17.64 -22.25
C LEU A 65 -4.02 17.10 -23.69
N LEU A 66 -5.13 17.32 -24.39
CA LEU A 66 -5.21 17.21 -25.85
C LEU A 66 -4.38 18.32 -26.49
#